data_AF-D1BSX0-F1
#
_entry.id   AF-D1BSX0-F1
#
_cell.length_a   1.000
_cell.length_b   1.000
_cell.length_c   1.000
_cell.angle_alpha   90.00
_cell.angle_beta   90.00
_cell.angle_gamma   90.00
#
_symmetry.space_group_name_H-M   'P 1'
#
loop_
_entity.id
_entity.type
_entity.pdbx_description
1 polymer ?
#
loop_
_entity_poly.entity_id
_entity_poly.type
_entity_poly.pdbx_seq_one_letter_code
_entity_poly.pdbx_strand_id
1 'polypeptide(L)'
;MWRELGVEALRAGGKAEVVRLAVIAGLTRSTGARYGDLLRLRVEDLDLGGAGAHTGEGSVVVRHGKHRTVRVHRIPPEVVLVLKHWMDVRLELAAELEGSVPRALLLTVHHTHDNGTTVASGLPITKQGLVLSWRRFVLRTNARYGALRPPLPTRFEQVRRAWVEAGAPDPGREIDVETK
;
A
#
# COMPACT_ATOMS: atom_id res chain seq x y z
N MET A 1 -1.00 -6.21 14.28
CA MET A 1 -0.75 -6.38 12.83
C MET A 1 0.00 -5.19 12.25
N TRP A 2 -0.58 -3.98 12.17
CA TRP A 2 0.10 -2.79 11.59
C TRP A 2 1.50 -2.56 12.17
N ARG A 3 1.62 -2.46 13.50
CA ARG A 3 2.91 -2.23 14.17
C ARG A 3 3.98 -3.26 13.79
N GLU A 4 3.62 -4.54 13.79
CA GLU A 4 4.52 -5.64 13.42
C GLU A 4 4.94 -5.56 11.93
N LEU A 5 3.97 -5.31 11.04
CA LEU A 5 4.20 -5.21 9.61
C LEU A 5 5.04 -3.98 9.22
N GLY A 6 4.79 -2.83 9.87
CA GLY A 6 5.56 -1.60 9.66
C GLY A 6 7.01 -1.73 10.12
N VAL A 7 7.24 -2.36 11.28
CA VAL A 7 8.61 -2.64 11.77
C VAL A 7 9.33 -3.59 10.82
N GLU A 8 8.69 -4.68 10.39
CA GLU A 8 9.31 -5.64 9.47
C GLU A 8 9.63 -5.00 8.10
N ALA A 9 8.76 -4.10 7.62
CA ALA A 9 8.99 -3.37 6.37
C ALA A 9 10.18 -2.40 6.44
N LEU A 10 10.54 -1.88 7.62
CA LEU A 10 11.67 -0.97 7.79
C LEU A 10 12.95 -1.68 8.24
N ARG A 11 12.91 -3.02 8.36
CA ARG A 11 14.09 -3.81 8.71
C ARG A 11 15.10 -3.76 7.56
N ALA A 12 16.39 -3.58 7.88
CA ALA A 12 17.46 -3.70 6.90
C ALA A 12 17.41 -5.07 6.20
N GLY A 13 17.46 -5.08 4.87
CA GLY A 13 17.27 -6.30 4.06
C GLY A 13 15.83 -6.83 4.05
N GLY A 14 14.85 -6.01 4.44
CA GLY A 14 13.43 -6.33 4.38
C GLY A 14 12.98 -6.65 2.96
N LYS A 15 12.08 -7.63 2.83
CA LYS A 15 11.65 -8.10 1.51
C LYS A 15 10.66 -7.11 0.88
N ALA A 16 10.82 -6.80 -0.41
CA ALA A 16 9.97 -5.86 -1.15
C ALA A 16 8.47 -6.20 -1.05
N GLU A 17 8.08 -7.49 -1.02
CA GLU A 17 6.68 -7.88 -0.84
C GLU A 17 6.11 -7.51 0.53
N VAL A 18 6.96 -7.43 1.57
CA VAL A 18 6.57 -7.00 2.92
C VAL A 18 6.42 -5.48 2.95
N VAL A 19 7.37 -4.75 2.37
CA VAL A 19 7.31 -3.28 2.26
C VAL A 19 6.04 -2.84 1.52
N ARG A 20 5.76 -3.44 0.35
CA ARG A 20 4.52 -3.18 -0.39
C ARG A 20 3.27 -3.48 0.43
N LEU A 21 3.26 -4.58 1.18
CA LEU A 21 2.11 -4.94 2.00
C LEU A 21 1.92 -3.96 3.15
N ALA A 22 3.00 -3.47 3.75
CA ALA A 22 2.96 -2.42 4.75
C ALA A 22 2.39 -1.12 4.16
N VAL A 23 2.82 -0.71 2.96
CA VAL A 23 2.19 0.44 2.27
C VAL A 23 0.69 0.27 2.12
N ILE A 24 0.23 -0.89 1.67
CA ILE A 24 -1.21 -1.17 1.51
C ILE A 24 -1.93 -1.10 2.85
N ALA A 25 -1.39 -1.73 3.90
CA ALA A 25 -1.97 -1.72 5.24
C ALA A 25 -2.01 -0.30 5.83
N GLY A 26 -0.92 0.47 5.69
CA GLY A 26 -0.78 1.82 6.20
C GLY A 26 -1.73 2.80 5.51
N LEU A 27 -1.77 2.79 4.17
CA LEU A 27 -2.71 3.63 3.41
C LEU A 27 -4.16 3.24 3.67
N THR A 28 -4.48 1.94 3.74
CA THR A 28 -5.84 1.49 4.07
C THR A 28 -6.25 1.94 5.46
N ARG A 29 -5.35 1.79 6.46
CA ARG A 29 -5.62 2.21 7.84
C ARG A 29 -5.81 3.72 7.93
N SER A 30 -5.05 4.49 7.15
CA SER A 30 -5.09 5.96 7.19
C SER A 30 -6.28 6.54 6.44
N THR A 31 -6.77 5.86 5.39
CA THR A 31 -7.76 6.45 4.45
C THR A 31 -9.07 5.68 4.33
N GLY A 32 -9.13 4.45 4.86
CA GLY A 32 -10.27 3.56 4.69
C GLY A 32 -10.47 3.05 3.26
N ALA A 33 -9.55 3.35 2.34
CA ALA A 33 -9.63 3.02 0.92
C ALA A 33 -9.67 1.51 0.65
N ARG A 34 -10.43 1.11 -0.39
CA ARG A 34 -10.46 -0.29 -0.83
C ARG A 34 -9.26 -0.60 -1.72
N TYR A 35 -8.93 -1.88 -1.91
CA TYR A 35 -7.91 -2.28 -2.89
C TYR A 35 -8.11 -1.68 -4.27
N GLY A 36 -9.35 -1.62 -4.76
CA GLY A 36 -9.64 -1.01 -6.06
C GLY A 36 -9.24 0.47 -6.11
N ASP A 37 -9.33 1.18 -4.99
CA ASP A 37 -9.00 2.60 -4.89
C ASP A 37 -7.49 2.79 -4.79
N LEU A 38 -6.81 1.97 -3.96
CA LEU A 38 -5.35 1.97 -3.85
C LEU A 38 -4.63 1.59 -5.14
N LEU A 39 -5.20 0.69 -5.95
CA LEU A 39 -4.65 0.32 -7.26
C LEU A 39 -4.64 1.46 -8.28
N ARG A 40 -5.42 2.52 -8.05
CA ARG A 40 -5.45 3.70 -8.90
C ARG A 40 -4.48 4.79 -8.45
N LEU A 41 -3.88 4.63 -7.27
CA LEU A 41 -2.92 5.59 -6.76
C LEU A 41 -1.68 5.61 -7.64
N ARG A 42 -1.24 6.83 -7.90
CA ARG A 42 0.01 7.12 -8.56
C ARG A 42 0.94 7.83 -7.60
N VAL A 43 2.22 7.89 -7.94
CA VAL A 43 3.23 8.56 -7.12
C VAL A 43 2.86 10.03 -6.91
N GLU A 44 2.38 10.72 -7.93
CA GLU A 44 1.95 12.11 -7.85
C GLU A 44 0.71 12.36 -6.97
N ASP A 45 -0.02 11.31 -6.57
CA ASP A 45 -1.11 11.45 -5.62
C ASP A 45 -0.58 11.56 -4.17
N LEU A 46 0.72 11.39 -3.92
CA LEU A 46 1.36 11.47 -2.61
C LEU A 46 2.10 12.80 -2.43
N ASP A 47 1.92 13.41 -1.26
CA ASP A 47 2.82 14.42 -0.71
C ASP A 47 3.40 13.87 0.60
N LEU A 48 4.68 13.52 0.61
CA LEU A 48 5.36 12.93 1.77
C LEU A 48 6.17 13.97 2.58
N GLY A 49 5.98 15.26 2.29
CA GLY A 49 6.73 16.38 2.85
C GLY A 49 8.18 16.44 2.38
N GLY A 50 8.76 17.65 2.43
CA GLY A 50 10.18 17.87 2.14
C GLY A 50 11.12 17.22 3.17
N ALA A 51 12.37 17.01 2.80
CA ALA A 51 13.42 16.62 3.75
C ALA A 51 13.58 17.73 4.80
N GLY A 52 13.28 17.43 6.07
CA GLY A 52 13.37 18.40 7.18
C GLY A 52 12.05 19.05 7.63
N ALA A 53 10.90 18.70 7.03
CA ALA A 53 9.60 19.21 7.48
C ALA A 53 9.26 18.72 8.90
N HIS A 54 9.12 19.67 9.83
CA HIS A 54 9.00 19.48 11.28
C HIS A 54 7.69 18.83 11.77
N THR A 55 6.89 18.21 10.90
CA THR A 55 5.65 17.52 11.32
C THR A 55 5.58 16.06 10.94
N GLY A 56 6.53 15.52 10.15
CA GLY A 56 6.62 14.09 9.81
C GLY A 56 5.42 13.51 9.04
N GLU A 57 4.35 14.25 8.88
CA GLU A 57 3.08 13.87 8.27
C GLU A 57 3.08 14.16 6.77
N GLY A 58 2.31 13.36 6.04
CA GLY A 58 2.10 13.53 4.61
C GLY A 58 0.61 13.63 4.28
N SER A 59 0.30 13.64 3.00
CA SER A 59 -1.05 13.52 2.49
C SER A 59 -1.12 12.62 1.26
N VAL A 60 -2.32 12.11 0.97
CA VAL A 60 -2.60 11.34 -0.24
C VAL A 60 -3.94 11.72 -0.82
N VAL A 61 -4.00 11.83 -2.15
CA VAL A 61 -5.24 12.00 -2.91
C VAL A 61 -5.79 10.63 -3.30
N VAL A 62 -6.98 10.28 -2.79
CA VAL A 62 -7.63 8.99 -3.07
C VAL A 62 -8.94 9.20 -3.82
N ARG A 63 -9.16 8.38 -4.85
CA ARG A 63 -10.40 8.33 -5.64
C ARG A 63 -11.24 7.15 -5.16
N HIS A 64 -12.23 7.42 -4.31
CA HIS A 64 -13.01 6.41 -3.58
C HIS A 64 -14.19 5.85 -4.38
N GLY A 65 -14.32 4.52 -4.36
CA GLY A 65 -15.52 3.82 -4.82
C GLY A 65 -15.78 3.90 -6.32
N LYS A 66 -17.01 3.55 -6.71
CA LYS A 66 -17.44 3.50 -8.12
C LYS A 66 -17.45 4.87 -8.78
N HIS A 67 -17.92 5.88 -8.05
CA HIS A 67 -18.08 7.26 -8.52
C HIS A 67 -16.79 8.08 -8.45
N ARG A 68 -15.71 7.50 -7.91
CA ARG A 68 -14.38 8.12 -7.83
C ARG A 68 -14.38 9.46 -7.09
N THR A 69 -15.16 9.57 -6.02
CA THR A 69 -15.16 10.74 -5.14
C THR A 69 -13.73 11.01 -4.66
N VAL A 70 -13.21 12.20 -4.92
CA VAL A 70 -11.81 12.53 -4.67
C VAL A 70 -11.67 13.14 -3.29
N ARG A 71 -10.77 12.56 -2.48
CA ARG A 71 -10.51 13.04 -1.13
C ARG A 71 -9.02 13.13 -0.87
N VAL A 72 -8.62 14.17 -0.16
CA VAL A 72 -7.27 14.29 0.40
C VAL A 72 -7.31 13.77 1.84
N HIS A 73 -6.42 12.85 2.15
CA HIS A 73 -6.28 12.23 3.46
C HIS A 73 -4.94 12.57 4.09
N ARG A 74 -4.92 12.77 5.40
CA ARG A 74 -3.67 12.87 6.17
C ARG A 74 -3.00 11.50 6.29
N ILE A 75 -1.68 11.48 6.15
CA ILE A 75 -0.85 10.28 6.34
C ILE A 75 0.01 10.45 7.60
N PRO A 76 -0.14 9.57 8.61
CA PRO A 76 0.66 9.60 9.83
C PRO A 76 2.16 9.38 9.57
N PRO A 77 3.05 9.91 10.44
CA PRO A 77 4.50 9.81 10.22
C PRO A 77 5.04 8.40 10.05
N GLU A 78 4.50 7.43 10.80
CA GLU A 78 4.94 6.04 10.68
C GLU A 78 4.61 5.42 9.32
N VAL A 79 3.54 5.90 8.67
CA VAL A 79 3.16 5.47 7.31
C VAL A 79 4.01 6.21 6.28
N VAL A 80 4.34 7.49 6.52
CA VAL A 80 5.26 8.26 5.66
C VAL A 80 6.63 7.59 5.57
N LEU A 81 7.19 7.11 6.69
CA LEU A 81 8.47 6.38 6.69
C LEU A 81 8.43 5.15 5.77
N VAL A 82 7.38 4.34 5.88
CA VAL A 82 7.19 3.15 5.04
C VAL A 82 7.00 3.54 3.57
N LEU A 83 6.27 4.61 3.27
CA LEU A 83 6.08 5.12 1.92
C LEU A 83 7.40 5.61 1.31
N LYS A 84 8.21 6.35 2.06
CA LYS A 84 9.55 6.81 1.60
C LYS A 84 10.43 5.62 1.27
N HIS A 85 10.52 4.62 2.16
CA HIS A 85 11.26 3.40 1.87
C HIS A 85 10.71 2.65 0.65
N TRP A 86 9.39 2.59 0.49
CA TRP A 86 8.78 2.01 -0.70
C TRP A 86 9.13 2.76 -1.99
N MET A 87 9.27 4.08 -1.94
CA MET A 87 9.71 4.85 -3.11
C MET A 87 11.09 4.42 -3.59
N ASP A 88 12.03 4.17 -2.68
CA ASP A 88 13.36 3.64 -3.03
C ASP A 88 13.27 2.24 -3.63
N VAL A 89 12.52 1.33 -2.99
CA VAL A 89 12.30 -0.04 -3.49
C VAL A 89 11.63 -0.04 -4.87
N ARG A 90 10.72 0.90 -5.14
CA ARG A 90 10.09 1.03 -6.47
C ARG A 90 11.09 1.41 -7.54
N LEU A 91 12.06 2.28 -7.23
CA LEU A 91 13.10 2.68 -8.18
C LEU A 91 13.99 1.48 -8.52
N GLU A 92 14.38 0.69 -7.51
CA GLU A 92 15.13 -0.56 -7.71
C GLU A 92 14.36 -1.56 -8.58
N LEU A 93 13.07 -1.78 -8.28
CA LEU A 93 12.22 -2.69 -9.06
C LEU A 93 12.03 -2.26 -10.51
N ALA A 94 12.10 -0.96 -10.78
CA ALA A 94 11.92 -0.40 -12.11
C ALA A 94 13.23 -0.17 -12.87
N ALA A 95 14.40 -0.37 -12.23
CA ALA A 95 15.70 -0.04 -12.80
C ALA A 95 16.00 -0.80 -14.10
N GLU A 96 15.56 -2.05 -14.19
CA GLU A 96 15.79 -2.93 -15.35
C GLU A 96 14.63 -2.91 -16.37
N LEU A 97 13.61 -2.06 -16.16
CA LEU A 97 12.51 -1.94 -17.10
C LEU A 97 12.89 -1.04 -18.28
N GLU A 98 12.69 -1.53 -19.50
CA GLU A 98 12.76 -0.69 -20.69
C GLU A 98 11.65 0.38 -20.66
N GLY A 99 12.03 1.64 -20.91
CA GLY A 99 11.10 2.77 -20.98
C GLY A 99 11.00 3.58 -19.68
N SER A 100 9.84 4.21 -19.46
CA SER A 100 9.63 5.09 -18.30
C SER A 100 9.25 4.31 -17.04
N VAL A 101 9.79 4.72 -15.89
CA VAL A 101 9.37 4.21 -14.57
C VAL A 101 7.85 4.31 -14.42
N PRO A 102 7.14 3.20 -14.07
CA PRO A 102 5.70 3.24 -13.94
C PRO A 102 5.22 4.28 -12.92
N ARG A 103 4.19 5.05 -13.27
CA ARG A 103 3.59 6.04 -12.36
C ARG A 103 2.73 5.41 -11.26
N ALA A 104 2.27 4.19 -11.45
CA ALA A 104 1.46 3.46 -10.47
C ALA A 104 2.24 3.29 -9.16
N LEU A 105 1.60 3.57 -8.02
CA LEU A 105 2.26 3.47 -6.72
C LEU A 105 2.62 2.02 -6.38
N LEU A 106 1.73 1.07 -6.68
CA LEU A 106 1.89 -0.33 -6.32
C LEU A 106 2.37 -1.16 -7.51
N LEU A 107 3.53 -1.80 -7.35
CA LEU A 107 4.20 -2.59 -8.39
C LEU A 107 4.26 -4.07 -8.03
N THR A 108 4.46 -4.94 -9.02
CA THR A 108 4.87 -6.33 -8.85
C THR A 108 6.30 -6.36 -8.30
N VAL A 109 6.60 -7.31 -7.42
CA VAL A 109 7.88 -7.42 -6.70
C VAL A 109 8.65 -8.69 -7.07
N HIS A 110 8.00 -9.58 -7.79
CA HIS A 110 8.59 -10.80 -8.34
C HIS A 110 8.13 -10.89 -9.79
N HIS A 111 8.94 -11.53 -10.61
CA HIS A 111 8.49 -12.01 -11.91
C HIS A 111 7.28 -12.93 -11.73
N THR A 112 6.33 -12.86 -12.65
CA THR A 112 5.15 -13.71 -12.65
C THR A 112 5.05 -14.44 -13.98
N HIS A 113 4.42 -15.60 -14.00
CA HIS A 113 4.10 -16.27 -15.25
C HIS A 113 2.63 -16.02 -15.59
N ASP A 114 2.39 -15.49 -16.78
CA ASP A 114 1.05 -15.32 -17.35
C ASP A 114 1.01 -16.04 -18.69
N ASN A 115 0.13 -17.05 -18.81
CA ASN A 115 -0.01 -17.91 -20.00
C ASN A 115 1.31 -18.43 -20.60
N GLY A 116 2.27 -18.80 -19.73
CA GLY A 116 3.58 -19.31 -20.14
C GLY A 116 4.63 -18.24 -20.44
N THR A 117 4.27 -16.96 -20.40
CA THR A 117 5.20 -15.84 -20.55
C THR A 117 5.64 -15.32 -19.19
N THR A 118 6.94 -15.14 -19.00
CA THR A 118 7.49 -14.46 -17.83
C THR A 118 7.24 -12.96 -17.96
N VAL A 119 6.47 -12.41 -17.05
CA VAL A 119 6.18 -10.98 -16.89
C VAL A 119 7.14 -10.41 -15.85
N ALA A 120 7.80 -9.31 -16.17
CA ALA A 120 8.77 -8.65 -15.30
C ALA A 120 8.17 -8.16 -13.97
N SER A 121 8.99 -8.15 -12.92
CA SER A 121 8.73 -7.35 -11.72
C SER A 121 8.78 -5.85 -12.05
N GLY A 122 8.28 -5.00 -11.16
CA GLY A 122 8.28 -3.54 -11.35
C GLY A 122 7.12 -3.00 -12.17
N LEU A 123 6.28 -3.86 -12.77
CA LEU A 123 5.07 -3.44 -13.48
C LEU A 123 3.90 -3.18 -12.51
N PRO A 124 2.88 -2.40 -12.87
CA PRO A 124 1.72 -2.17 -12.00
C PRO A 124 1.06 -3.48 -11.54
N ILE A 125 0.82 -3.61 -10.24
CA ILE A 125 0.20 -4.83 -9.69
C ILE A 125 -1.30 -4.90 -9.99
N THR A 126 -1.82 -6.11 -10.18
CA THR A 126 -3.25 -6.35 -10.35
C THR A 126 -3.98 -6.56 -9.02
N LYS A 127 -5.31 -6.43 -9.03
CA LYS A 127 -6.16 -6.76 -7.86
C LYS A 127 -5.92 -8.19 -7.36
N GLN A 128 -5.79 -9.15 -8.27
CA GLN A 128 -5.53 -10.54 -7.90
C GLN A 128 -4.18 -10.69 -7.22
N GLY A 129 -3.14 -10.01 -7.72
CA GLY A 129 -1.83 -9.95 -7.08
C GLY A 129 -1.90 -9.46 -5.63
N LEU A 130 -2.68 -8.42 -5.35
CA LEU A 130 -2.88 -7.92 -3.98
C LEU A 130 -3.59 -8.93 -3.07
N VAL A 131 -4.65 -9.57 -3.57
CA VAL A 131 -5.39 -10.60 -2.82
C VAL A 131 -4.48 -11.77 -2.45
N LEU A 132 -3.69 -12.26 -3.41
CA LEU A 132 -2.76 -13.36 -3.16
C LEU A 132 -1.62 -12.95 -2.22
N SER A 133 -1.08 -11.73 -2.36
CA SER A 133 -0.05 -11.19 -1.47
C SER A 133 -0.53 -11.18 0.00
N TRP A 134 -1.75 -10.69 0.25
CA TRP A 134 -2.35 -10.69 1.58
C TRP A 134 -2.59 -12.10 2.11
N ARG A 135 -3.17 -12.98 1.29
CA ARG A 135 -3.46 -14.36 1.71
C ARG A 135 -2.18 -15.08 2.13
N ARG A 136 -1.10 -14.96 1.36
CA ARG A 136 0.21 -15.55 1.70
C ARG A 136 0.76 -15.01 3.02
N PHE A 137 0.68 -13.70 3.24
CA PHE A 137 1.08 -13.09 4.50
C PHE A 137 0.27 -13.64 5.67
N VAL A 138 -1.05 -13.61 5.59
CA VAL A 138 -1.94 -14.10 6.66
C VAL A 138 -1.69 -15.56 6.99
N LEU A 139 -1.52 -16.43 6.00
CA LEU A 139 -1.25 -17.85 6.24
C LEU A 139 0.07 -18.04 6.99
N ARG A 140 1.15 -17.36 6.56
CA ARG A 140 2.44 -17.43 7.26
C ARG A 140 2.35 -16.86 8.68
N THR A 141 1.69 -15.72 8.83
CA THR A 141 1.53 -15.05 10.12
C THR A 141 0.69 -15.90 11.08
N ASN A 142 -0.45 -16.43 10.64
CA ASN A 142 -1.29 -17.27 11.49
C ASN A 142 -0.56 -18.57 11.88
N ALA A 143 0.20 -19.18 10.96
CA ALA A 143 1.04 -20.34 11.29
C ALA A 143 2.12 -20.01 12.32
N ARG A 144 2.79 -18.85 12.20
CA ARG A 144 3.83 -18.42 13.14
C ARG A 144 3.31 -18.21 14.56
N TYR A 145 2.12 -17.64 14.71
CA TYR A 145 1.57 -17.31 16.03
C TYR A 145 0.64 -18.39 16.59
N GLY A 146 0.17 -19.33 15.77
CA GLY A 146 -0.70 -20.41 16.21
C GLY A 146 -1.90 -19.90 17.04
N ALA A 147 -2.15 -20.54 18.18
CA ALA A 147 -3.22 -20.17 19.11
C ALA A 147 -2.90 -18.97 20.03
N LEU A 148 -1.71 -18.34 19.91
CA LEU A 148 -1.30 -17.24 20.80
C LEU A 148 -2.10 -15.95 20.57
N ARG A 149 -2.76 -15.81 19.42
CA ARG A 149 -3.64 -14.68 19.11
C ARG A 149 -4.75 -15.12 18.15
N PRO A 150 -5.91 -14.44 18.15
CA PRO A 150 -6.92 -14.67 17.12
C PRO A 150 -6.32 -14.56 15.71
N PRO A 151 -6.68 -15.47 14.79
CA PRO A 151 -6.11 -15.48 13.46
C PRO A 151 -6.51 -14.22 12.69
N LEU A 152 -5.58 -13.72 11.87
CA LEU A 152 -5.90 -12.66 10.92
C LEU A 152 -6.86 -13.19 9.83
N PRO A 153 -7.84 -12.40 9.38
CA PRO A 153 -8.76 -12.80 8.34
C PRO A 153 -8.07 -12.88 6.97
N THR A 154 -8.39 -13.90 6.18
CA THR A 154 -7.82 -14.10 4.84
C THR A 154 -8.33 -13.10 3.80
N ARG A 155 -9.45 -12.41 4.08
CA ARG A 155 -9.94 -11.30 3.25
C ARG A 155 -9.53 -9.97 3.88
N PHE A 156 -8.67 -9.22 3.20
CA PHE A 156 -8.21 -7.94 3.71
C PHE A 156 -9.34 -6.92 3.94
N GLU A 157 -10.43 -7.03 3.17
CA GLU A 157 -11.64 -6.23 3.38
C GLU A 157 -12.20 -6.34 4.81
N GLN A 158 -12.04 -7.49 5.49
CA GLN A 158 -12.45 -7.65 6.88
C GLN A 158 -11.57 -6.80 7.82
N VAL A 159 -10.26 -6.72 7.56
CA VAL A 159 -9.35 -5.84 8.31
C VAL A 159 -9.70 -4.38 8.08
N ARG A 160 -9.93 -3.98 6.81
CA ARG A 160 -10.33 -2.62 6.47
C ARG A 160 -11.61 -2.20 7.20
N ARG A 161 -12.65 -3.05 7.19
CA ARG A 161 -13.91 -2.77 7.88
C ARG A 161 -13.71 -2.60 9.38
N ALA A 162 -12.93 -3.48 10.01
CA ALA A 162 -12.62 -3.37 11.43
C ALA A 162 -11.91 -2.04 11.77
N TRP A 163 -11.02 -1.54 10.91
CA TRP A 163 -10.41 -0.22 11.11
C TRP A 163 -11.38 0.94 10.91
N VAL A 164 -12.25 0.86 9.90
CA VAL A 164 -13.28 1.88 9.66
C VAL A 164 -14.26 1.95 10.83
N GLU A 165 -14.72 0.80 11.33
CA GLU A 165 -15.62 0.72 12.49
C GLU A 165 -14.96 1.26 13.76
N ALA A 166 -13.66 1.02 13.93
CA ALA A 166 -12.87 1.59 15.02
C ALA A 166 -12.53 3.08 14.85
N GLY A 167 -12.97 3.74 13.77
CA GLY A 167 -12.69 5.16 13.51
C GLY A 167 -11.21 5.47 13.26
N ALA A 168 -10.41 4.48 12.84
CA ALA A 168 -8.97 4.67 12.64
C ALA A 168 -8.59 5.55 11.43
N PRO A 169 -9.30 5.49 10.28
CA PRO A 169 -9.00 6.33 9.13
C PRO A 169 -9.34 7.80 9.36
N ASP A 170 -8.55 8.68 8.73
CA ASP A 170 -8.96 10.05 8.45
C ASP A 170 -10.18 10.01 7.50
N PRO A 171 -11.28 10.74 7.77
CA PRO A 171 -12.43 10.78 6.87
C PRO A 171 -12.09 11.44 5.51
N GLY A 172 -10.99 12.19 5.49
CA GLY A 172 -10.50 12.95 4.36
C GLY A 172 -11.38 14.15 4.03
N ARG A 173 -10.77 15.16 3.39
CA ARG A 173 -11.47 16.31 2.84
C ARG A 173 -11.79 16.05 1.37
N GLU A 174 -13.06 16.12 1.01
CA GLU A 174 -13.48 16.07 -0.38
C GLU A 174 -12.95 17.28 -1.14
N ILE A 175 -12.48 17.05 -2.37
CA ILE A 175 -11.98 18.10 -3.25
C ILE A 175 -12.65 17.98 -4.61
N ASP A 176 -13.08 19.10 -5.15
CA ASP A 176 -13.51 19.19 -6.53
C ASP A 176 -12.28 19.12 -7.43
N VAL A 177 -12.24 18.12 -8.30
CA VAL A 177 -11.25 18.10 -9.37
C VAL A 177 -11.86 18.92 -10.50
N GLU A 178 -11.64 20.23 -10.49
CA GLU A 178 -11.84 21.02 -11.70
C GLU A 178 -11.03 20.35 -12.82
N THR A 179 -11.74 19.95 -13.87
CA THR A 179 -11.17 19.33 -15.07
C THR A 179 -10.19 20.32 -15.68
N LYS A 180 -8.89 20.10 -15.49
CA LYS A 180 -7.85 20.67 -16.36
C LYS A 180 -7.77 19.88 -17.66
#